data_AF-A0A7S0MYW1-F1
#
_entry.id   AF-A0A7S0MYW1-F1
#
_cell.length_a   1.000
_cell.length_b   1.000
_cell.length_c   1.000
_cell.angle_alpha   90.00
_cell.angle_beta   90.00
_cell.angle_gamma   90.00
#
_symmetry.space_group_name_H-M   'P 1'
#
loop_
_entity.id
_entity.type
_entity.pdbx_description
1 polymer ?
#
loop_
_entity_poly.entity_id
_entity_poly.type
_entity_poly.pdbx_seq_one_letter_code
_entity_poly.pdbx_strand_id
1 'polypeptide(L)'
;AGRAAAGRRALTEQQCAARRLNVAAAVFLTTPAPGDPGHQPHPAAQVQVAVRVAQDRAEVLRLSAVLMGFARHALREQRRGYPRHRLVSSARLLQEDLLGKPALGALMSAVELEQYAQVPAAHRAAVAAAVTQRVMEHYHHLGLLPDAGLLESRAATADLLDAVHRAERLDAEPSPRVAHLAAAATLAVILTAPFALSRSFGWATPLPAALLAAVLCALLGVPA
;
A
#
# COMPACT_ATOMS: atom_id res chain seq x y z
N ALA A 1 6.02 0.50 -19.70
CA ALA A 1 6.88 -0.27 -18.77
C ALA A 1 7.14 0.44 -17.43
N GLY A 2 7.40 1.76 -17.39
CA GLY A 2 7.81 2.48 -16.16
C GLY A 2 6.82 2.46 -14.99
N ARG A 3 5.53 2.76 -15.20
CA ARG A 3 4.53 2.84 -14.11
C ARG A 3 4.27 1.49 -13.42
N ALA A 4 4.15 0.41 -14.19
CA ALA A 4 3.97 -0.94 -13.62
C ALA A 4 5.21 -1.39 -12.81
N ALA A 5 6.41 -1.02 -13.26
CA ALA A 5 7.64 -1.28 -12.51
C ALA A 5 7.73 -0.42 -11.24
N ALA A 6 7.35 0.86 -11.31
CA ALA A 6 7.30 1.78 -10.17
C ALA A 6 6.28 1.31 -9.11
N GLY A 7 5.10 0.86 -9.55
CA GLY A 7 4.09 0.29 -8.64
C GLY A 7 4.59 -0.98 -7.94
N ARG A 8 5.27 -1.89 -8.65
CA ARG A 8 5.89 -3.06 -8.03
C ARG A 8 6.96 -2.69 -7.00
N ARG A 9 7.81 -1.70 -7.32
CA ARG A 9 8.84 -1.20 -6.39
C ARG A 9 8.21 -0.62 -5.12
N ALA A 10 7.18 0.22 -5.26
CA ALA A 10 6.48 0.79 -4.11
C ALA A 10 5.90 -0.30 -3.18
N LEU A 11 5.33 -1.37 -3.73
CA LEU A 11 4.84 -2.50 -2.94
C LEU A 11 5.97 -3.25 -2.22
N THR A 12 7.11 -3.48 -2.89
CA THR A 12 8.28 -4.11 -2.27
C THR A 12 8.85 -3.24 -1.14
N GLU A 13 8.98 -1.93 -1.38
CA GLU A 13 9.45 -0.97 -0.36
C GLU A 13 8.52 -0.94 0.84
N GLN A 14 7.20 -0.97 0.63
CA GLN A 14 6.21 -1.04 1.69
C GLN A 14 6.38 -2.32 2.55
N GLN A 15 6.60 -3.48 1.92
CA GLN A 15 6.83 -4.75 2.62
C GLN A 15 8.16 -4.72 3.41
N CYS A 16 9.22 -4.18 2.82
CA CYS A 16 10.51 -4.01 3.49
C CYS A 16 10.41 -3.08 4.69
N ALA A 17 9.71 -1.95 4.56
CA ALA A 17 9.49 -0.99 5.64
C ALA A 17 8.67 -1.60 6.79
N ALA A 18 7.58 -2.32 6.48
CA ALA A 18 6.80 -3.05 7.48
C ALA A 18 7.65 -4.08 8.23
N ARG A 19 8.50 -4.83 7.51
CA ARG A 19 9.42 -5.80 8.12
C ARG A 19 10.44 -5.11 9.02
N ARG A 20 11.02 -3.99 8.60
CA ARG A 20 11.98 -3.21 9.42
C ARG A 20 11.34 -2.71 10.70
N LEU A 21 10.12 -2.18 10.63
CA LEU A 21 9.35 -1.77 11.82
C LEU A 21 9.13 -2.93 12.78
N ASN A 22 8.75 -4.10 12.26
CA ASN A 22 8.54 -5.31 13.07
C ASN A 22 9.85 -5.80 13.72
N VAL A 23 10.98 -5.73 13.00
CA VAL A 23 12.29 -6.05 13.56
C VAL A 23 12.69 -5.05 14.63
N ALA A 24 12.48 -3.75 14.40
CA ALA A 24 12.79 -2.70 15.38
C ALA A 24 11.99 -2.91 16.67
N ALA A 25 10.68 -3.17 16.56
CA ALA A 25 9.86 -3.51 17.71
C ALA A 25 10.36 -4.79 18.41
N ALA A 26 10.74 -5.82 17.66
CA ALA A 26 11.19 -7.08 18.23
C ALA A 26 12.55 -6.99 18.95
N VAL A 27 13.44 -6.13 18.46
CA VAL A 27 14.81 -5.95 18.98
C VAL A 27 14.84 -4.96 20.14
N PHE A 28 14.12 -3.84 20.02
CA PHE A 28 14.24 -2.73 20.96
C PHE A 28 13.14 -2.67 22.02
N LEU A 29 11.95 -3.25 21.79
CA LEU A 29 10.95 -3.42 22.85
C LEU A 29 11.21 -4.75 23.56
N THR A 30 12.10 -4.74 24.54
CA THR A 30 12.46 -5.92 25.33
C THR A 30 12.06 -5.72 26.80
N THR A 31 11.87 -6.84 27.49
CA THR A 31 11.64 -6.82 28.93
C THR A 31 12.89 -6.27 29.64
N PRO A 32 12.76 -5.29 30.55
CA PRO A 32 13.91 -4.69 31.22
C PRO A 32 14.68 -5.70 32.07
N ALA A 33 16.00 -5.78 31.88
CA ALA A 33 16.88 -6.64 32.66
C ALA A 33 17.24 -6.01 34.02
N PRO A 34 17.77 -6.79 34.99
CA PRO A 34 18.24 -6.22 36.25
C PRO A 34 19.28 -5.11 36.02
N GLY A 35 18.99 -3.91 36.50
CA GLY A 35 19.82 -2.72 36.29
C GLY A 35 19.32 -1.78 35.18
N ASP A 36 18.39 -2.23 34.33
CA ASP A 36 17.74 -1.38 33.35
C ASP A 36 16.67 -0.49 34.00
N PRO A 37 16.38 0.69 33.42
CA PRO A 37 15.19 1.46 33.79
C PRO A 37 13.93 0.59 33.68
N GLY A 38 12.97 0.77 34.60
CA GLY A 38 11.70 0.04 34.60
C GLY A 38 11.76 -1.43 35.02
N HIS A 39 12.93 -1.98 35.36
CA HIS A 39 13.03 -3.30 35.97
C HIS A 39 12.33 -3.34 37.34
N GLN A 40 11.53 -4.38 37.57
CA GLN A 40 10.83 -4.59 38.83
C GLN A 40 11.57 -5.67 39.64
N PRO A 41 12.00 -5.36 40.88
CA PRO A 41 12.73 -6.32 41.71
C PRO A 41 11.84 -7.47 42.19
N HIS A 42 10.52 -7.25 42.27
CA HIS A 42 9.57 -8.28 42.66
C HIS A 42 9.18 -9.16 41.47
N PRO A 43 9.33 -10.50 41.54
CA PRO A 43 9.13 -11.39 40.39
C PRO A 43 7.72 -11.29 39.79
N ALA A 44 6.69 -11.18 40.63
CA ALA A 44 5.31 -11.03 40.15
C ALA A 44 5.10 -9.72 39.35
N ALA A 45 5.73 -8.61 39.75
CA ALA A 45 5.63 -7.35 39.04
C ALA A 45 6.45 -7.39 37.73
N GLN A 46 7.60 -8.05 37.73
CA GLN A 46 8.42 -8.25 36.54
C GLN A 46 7.70 -9.08 35.46
N VAL A 47 6.95 -10.10 35.87
CA VAL A 47 6.10 -10.88 34.96
C VAL A 47 5.04 -9.98 34.30
N GLN A 48 4.41 -9.08 35.05
CA GLN A 48 3.42 -8.15 34.50
C GLN A 48 4.06 -7.19 33.48
N VAL A 49 5.27 -6.69 33.74
CA VAL A 49 6.02 -5.85 32.78
C VAL A 49 6.31 -6.65 31.50
N ALA A 50 6.80 -7.88 31.63
CA ALA A 50 7.10 -8.74 30.48
C ALA A 50 5.85 -9.02 29.62
N VAL A 51 4.70 -9.28 30.26
CA VAL A 51 3.42 -9.46 29.58
C VAL A 51 3.02 -8.20 28.83
N ARG A 52 3.15 -7.02 29.45
CA ARG A 52 2.81 -5.74 28.80
C ARG A 52 3.71 -5.44 27.60
N VAL A 53 5.02 -5.63 27.72
CA VAL A 53 5.96 -5.48 26.59
C VAL A 53 5.61 -6.45 25.46
N ALA A 54 5.27 -7.70 25.77
CA ALA A 54 4.85 -8.67 24.75
C ALA A 54 3.55 -8.26 24.05
N GLN A 55 2.58 -7.71 24.80
CA GLN A 55 1.33 -7.16 24.24
C GLN A 55 1.61 -5.96 23.33
N ASP A 56 2.44 -5.01 23.75
CA ASP A 56 2.74 -3.82 22.96
C ASP A 56 3.57 -4.15 21.70
N ARG A 57 4.44 -5.17 21.76
CA ARG A 57 5.09 -5.72 20.55
C ARG A 57 4.07 -6.32 19.59
N ALA A 58 3.15 -7.14 20.09
CA ALA A 58 2.10 -7.74 19.28
C ALA A 58 1.20 -6.65 18.66
N GLU A 59 0.97 -5.57 19.39
CA GLU A 59 0.23 -4.41 18.93
C GLU A 59 0.95 -3.68 17.79
N VAL A 60 2.27 -3.44 17.89
CA VAL A 60 3.05 -2.85 16.79
C VAL A 60 3.02 -3.74 15.53
N LEU A 61 3.09 -5.07 15.71
CA LEU A 61 2.96 -6.03 14.59
C LEU A 61 1.55 -5.96 13.95
N ARG A 62 0.51 -5.84 14.78
CA ARG A 62 -0.88 -5.70 14.31
C ARG A 62 -1.05 -4.39 13.55
N LEU A 63 -0.57 -3.28 14.09
CA LEU A 63 -0.65 -1.96 13.47
C LEU A 63 0.15 -1.88 12.17
N SER A 64 1.29 -2.55 12.05
CA SER A 64 2.03 -2.63 10.78
C SER A 64 1.25 -3.43 9.72
N ALA A 65 0.52 -4.47 10.11
CA ALA A 65 -0.41 -5.17 9.23
C ALA A 65 -1.62 -4.30 8.81
N VAL A 66 -2.18 -3.53 9.75
CA VAL A 66 -3.25 -2.56 9.48
C VAL A 66 -2.79 -1.49 8.48
N LEU A 67 -1.60 -0.93 8.68
CA LEU A 67 -0.96 0.01 7.75
C LEU A 67 -0.84 -0.56 6.33
N MET A 68 -0.42 -1.82 6.21
CA MET A 68 -0.36 -2.50 4.92
C MET A 68 -1.75 -2.71 4.30
N GLY A 69 -2.78 -2.96 5.12
CA GLY A 69 -4.17 -3.04 4.68
C GLY A 69 -4.68 -1.70 4.11
N PHE A 70 -4.43 -0.60 4.81
CA PHE A 70 -4.82 0.74 4.32
C PHE A 70 -4.10 1.12 3.02
N ALA A 71 -2.82 0.79 2.90
CA ALA A 71 -2.10 0.94 1.65
C ALA A 71 -2.77 0.16 0.50
N ARG A 72 -3.17 -1.10 0.73
CA ARG A 72 -3.92 -1.87 -0.28
C ARG A 72 -5.23 -1.20 -0.67
N HIS A 73 -5.98 -0.68 0.30
CA HIS A 73 -7.24 0.03 0.05
C HIS A 73 -7.04 1.26 -0.81
N ALA A 74 -6.04 2.09 -0.48
CA ALA A 74 -5.71 3.30 -1.21
C ALA A 74 -5.32 3.02 -2.66
N LEU A 75 -4.55 1.95 -2.90
CA LEU A 75 -3.98 1.68 -4.22
C LEU A 75 -4.89 0.90 -5.17
N ARG A 76 -5.80 0.08 -4.66
CA ARG A 76 -6.55 -0.87 -5.49
C ARG A 76 -8.05 -0.77 -5.26
N GLU A 77 -8.48 -0.93 -4.02
CA GLU A 77 -9.85 -1.31 -3.73
C GLU A 77 -10.81 -0.12 -3.76
N GLN A 78 -10.34 1.07 -3.40
CA GLN A 78 -11.14 2.30 -3.47
C GLN A 78 -11.37 2.80 -4.89
N ARG A 79 -10.50 2.42 -5.84
CA ARG A 79 -10.52 2.97 -7.21
C ARG A 79 -10.97 1.97 -8.26
N ARG A 80 -10.55 0.70 -8.15
CA ARG A 80 -10.92 -0.37 -9.10
C ARG A 80 -12.00 -1.30 -8.55
N GLY A 81 -12.29 -1.21 -7.26
CA GLY A 81 -13.11 -2.18 -6.55
C GLY A 81 -12.49 -3.58 -6.59
N TYR A 82 -13.30 -4.57 -6.27
CA TYR A 82 -12.97 -5.98 -6.43
C TYR A 82 -13.31 -6.47 -7.84
N PRO A 83 -12.65 -7.53 -8.35
CA PRO A 83 -12.95 -8.11 -9.67
C PRO A 83 -14.44 -8.44 -9.88
N ARG A 84 -15.15 -8.80 -8.80
CA ARG A 84 -16.59 -9.12 -8.80
C ARG A 84 -17.48 -8.01 -8.23
N HIS A 85 -16.90 -6.97 -7.61
CA HIS A 85 -17.64 -5.87 -6.97
C HIS A 85 -16.91 -4.55 -7.24
N ARG A 86 -17.24 -3.89 -8.36
CA ARG A 86 -16.53 -2.67 -8.81
C ARG A 86 -16.81 -1.44 -7.95
N LEU A 87 -17.98 -1.37 -7.30
CA LEU A 87 -18.36 -0.28 -6.40
C LEU A 87 -18.38 -0.84 -4.98
N VAL A 88 -17.41 -0.41 -4.17
CA VAL A 88 -17.31 -0.78 -2.76
C VAL A 88 -17.25 0.50 -1.96
N SER A 89 -18.16 0.65 -0.99
CA SER A 89 -18.13 1.81 -0.10
C SER A 89 -16.88 1.73 0.80
N SER A 90 -16.38 2.90 1.22
CA SER A 90 -15.22 2.97 2.11
C SER A 90 -15.42 2.22 3.43
N ALA A 91 -16.65 2.23 3.96
CA ALA A 91 -17.02 1.47 5.16
C ALA A 91 -16.98 -0.06 4.92
N ARG A 92 -17.49 -0.51 3.77
CA ARG A 92 -17.47 -1.92 3.41
C ARG A 92 -16.06 -2.44 3.16
N LEU A 93 -15.18 -1.60 2.59
CA LEU A 93 -13.76 -1.93 2.44
C LEU A 93 -13.08 -2.19 3.78
N LEU A 94 -13.33 -1.33 4.78
CA LEU A 94 -12.78 -1.50 6.14
C LEU A 94 -13.21 -2.81 6.80
N GLN A 95 -14.47 -3.20 6.60
CA GLN A 95 -15.05 -4.36 7.28
C GLN A 95 -14.74 -5.69 6.57
N GLU A 96 -14.97 -5.76 5.26
CA GLU A 96 -14.90 -7.02 4.51
C GLU A 96 -13.50 -7.32 3.98
N ASP A 97 -12.80 -6.29 3.51
CA ASP A 97 -11.43 -6.37 3.00
C ASP A 97 -11.13 -7.69 2.25
N LEU A 98 -11.92 -7.98 1.22
CA LEU A 98 -12.07 -9.34 0.64
C LEU A 98 -10.78 -9.95 0.10
N LEU A 99 -9.83 -9.11 -0.32
CA LEU A 99 -8.52 -9.54 -0.82
C LEU A 99 -7.43 -9.47 0.23
N GLY A 100 -7.77 -9.06 1.45
CA GLY A 100 -6.89 -8.98 2.59
C GLY A 100 -6.53 -10.33 3.17
N LYS A 101 -5.23 -10.53 3.38
CA LYS A 101 -4.67 -11.68 4.08
C LYS A 101 -3.64 -11.17 5.09
N PRO A 102 -4.01 -10.95 6.36
CA PRO A 102 -5.36 -11.01 6.94
C PRO A 102 -6.26 -9.83 6.51
N ALA A 103 -7.57 -9.99 6.69
CA ALA A 103 -8.54 -8.92 6.47
C ALA A 103 -8.47 -7.88 7.60
N LEU A 104 -8.65 -6.59 7.28
CA LEU A 104 -8.63 -5.50 8.25
C LEU A 104 -9.68 -5.66 9.36
N GLY A 105 -10.87 -6.15 9.02
CA GLY A 105 -11.90 -6.47 10.00
C GLY A 105 -11.51 -7.56 11.01
N ALA A 106 -10.53 -8.42 10.67
CA ALA A 106 -9.99 -9.41 11.60
C ALA A 106 -8.81 -8.87 12.43
N LEU A 107 -8.19 -7.78 11.98
CA LEU A 107 -7.08 -7.14 12.68
C LEU A 107 -7.54 -6.09 13.69
N MET A 108 -8.76 -5.57 13.57
CA MET A 108 -9.22 -4.40 14.30
C MET A 108 -10.49 -4.69 15.09
N SER A 109 -10.64 -4.04 16.24
CA SER A 109 -11.89 -4.11 16.99
C SER A 109 -13.00 -3.32 16.28
N ALA A 110 -14.26 -3.60 16.62
CA ALA A 110 -15.41 -2.86 16.08
C ALA A 110 -15.32 -1.36 16.36
N VAL A 111 -14.81 -0.98 17.54
CA VAL A 111 -14.61 0.41 17.95
C VAL A 111 -13.54 1.08 17.09
N GLU A 112 -12.41 0.41 16.85
CA GLU A 112 -11.38 0.94 15.96
C GLU A 112 -11.91 1.11 14.54
N LEU A 113 -12.62 0.12 14.01
CA LEU A 113 -13.22 0.21 12.67
C LEU A 113 -14.14 1.43 12.55
N GLU A 114 -14.94 1.73 13.58
CA GLU A 114 -15.79 2.92 13.62
C GLU A 114 -14.97 4.21 13.65
N GLN A 115 -13.91 4.26 14.47
CA GLN A 115 -12.99 5.42 14.51
C GLN A 115 -12.33 5.67 13.16
N TYR A 116 -11.82 4.63 12.51
CA TYR A 116 -11.19 4.76 11.19
C TYR A 116 -12.21 5.03 10.08
N ALA A 117 -13.47 4.64 10.23
CA ALA A 117 -14.54 4.99 9.29
C ALA A 117 -14.78 6.50 9.23
N GLN A 118 -14.61 7.21 10.36
CA GLN A 118 -14.71 8.68 10.43
C GLN A 118 -13.52 9.40 9.80
N VAL A 119 -12.37 8.72 9.66
CA VAL A 119 -11.18 9.28 9.01
C VAL A 119 -11.31 9.15 7.49
N PRO A 120 -11.03 10.23 6.73
CA PRO A 120 -10.97 10.15 5.28
C PRO A 120 -9.99 9.06 4.85
N ALA A 121 -10.39 8.27 3.86
CA ALA A 121 -9.63 7.13 3.35
C ALA A 121 -8.13 7.41 3.14
N ALA A 122 -7.80 8.56 2.54
CA ALA A 122 -6.42 8.98 2.25
C ALA A 122 -5.55 9.21 3.51
N HIS A 123 -6.16 9.44 4.67
CA HIS A 123 -5.45 9.77 5.90
C HIS A 123 -5.38 8.60 6.90
N ARG A 124 -6.08 7.49 6.65
CA ARG A 124 -6.13 6.34 7.58
C ARG A 124 -4.75 5.73 7.83
N ALA A 125 -3.92 5.62 6.80
CA ALA A 125 -2.54 5.15 6.93
C ALA A 125 -1.72 6.08 7.84
N ALA A 126 -1.84 7.40 7.67
CA ALA A 126 -1.14 8.37 8.51
C ALA A 126 -1.58 8.29 9.99
N VAL A 127 -2.88 8.11 10.24
CA VAL A 127 -3.42 7.93 11.60
C VAL A 127 -2.86 6.66 12.24
N ALA A 128 -2.88 5.52 11.53
CA ALA A 128 -2.31 4.27 12.06
C ALA A 128 -0.81 4.38 12.33
N ALA A 129 -0.06 5.05 11.45
CA ALA A 129 1.36 5.33 11.66
C ALA A 129 1.60 6.17 12.91
N ALA A 130 0.78 7.19 13.15
CA ALA A 130 0.86 8.00 14.36
C ALA A 130 0.56 7.20 15.63
N VAL A 131 -0.41 6.27 15.59
CA VAL A 131 -0.69 5.37 16.72
C VAL A 131 0.52 4.47 16.99
N THR A 132 1.12 3.88 15.96
CA THR A 132 2.34 3.07 16.12
C THR A 132 3.48 3.86 16.73
N GLN A 133 3.69 5.10 16.27
CA GLN A 133 4.74 5.98 16.81
C GLN A 133 4.51 6.34 18.27
N ARG A 134 3.27 6.58 18.69
CA ARG A 134 2.95 6.83 20.11
C ARG A 134 3.33 5.68 21.02
N VAL A 135 3.16 4.42 20.58
CA VAL A 135 3.60 3.25 21.34
C VAL A 135 5.12 3.28 21.52
N MET A 136 5.88 3.50 20.44
CA MET A 136 7.34 3.56 20.51
C MET A 136 7.84 4.73 21.37
N GLU A 137 7.22 5.91 21.22
CA GLU A 137 7.53 7.12 21.99
C GLU A 137 7.23 6.94 23.48
N HIS A 138 6.15 6.24 23.82
CA HIS A 138 5.85 5.93 25.22
C HIS A 138 6.99 5.16 25.88
N TYR A 139 7.50 4.12 25.23
CA TYR A 139 8.64 3.34 25.74
C TYR A 139 9.94 4.15 25.77
N HIS A 140 10.13 5.06 24.81
CA HIS A 140 11.27 5.98 24.83
C HIS A 140 11.21 6.95 26.02
N HIS A 141 10.05 7.54 26.30
CA HIS A 141 9.86 8.44 27.44
C HIS A 141 10.06 7.74 28.78
N LEU A 142 9.80 6.42 28.85
CA LEU A 142 10.09 5.60 30.02
C LEU A 142 11.58 5.21 30.15
N GLY A 143 12.43 5.59 29.19
CA GLY A 143 13.85 5.20 29.13
C GLY A 143 14.07 3.74 28.72
N LEU A 144 13.02 3.04 28.28
CA LEU A 144 13.03 1.63 27.93
C LEU A 144 13.39 1.37 26.46
N LEU A 145 13.27 2.39 25.62
CA LEU A 145 13.62 2.35 24.20
C LEU A 145 14.81 3.29 23.95
N PRO A 146 15.95 2.78 23.45
CA PRO A 146 17.09 3.63 23.11
C PRO A 146 16.76 4.54 21.91
N ASP A 147 17.46 5.67 21.80
CA ASP A 147 17.29 6.63 20.69
C ASP A 147 17.40 5.96 19.31
N ALA A 148 18.35 5.03 19.16
CA ALA A 148 18.54 4.27 17.93
C ALA A 148 17.28 3.47 17.55
N GLY A 149 16.61 2.87 18.55
CA GLY A 149 15.37 2.12 18.33
C GLY A 149 14.21 3.02 17.94
N LEU A 150 14.10 4.20 18.58
CA LEU A 150 13.10 5.20 18.23
C LEU A 150 13.31 5.71 16.80
N LEU A 151 14.54 6.09 16.44
CA LEU A 151 14.90 6.58 15.11
C LEU A 151 14.64 5.53 14.02
N GLU A 152 15.02 4.28 14.24
CA GLU A 152 14.74 3.20 13.28
C GLU A 152 13.22 2.99 13.10
N SER A 153 12.45 3.03 14.20
CA SER A 153 10.99 2.89 14.12
C SER A 153 10.34 4.05 13.36
N ARG A 154 10.81 5.29 13.58
CA ARG A 154 10.36 6.50 12.87
C ARG A 154 10.69 6.43 11.39
N ALA A 155 11.93 6.08 11.06
CA ALA A 155 12.37 5.90 9.68
C ALA A 155 11.54 4.83 8.95
N ALA A 156 11.36 3.66 9.56
CA ALA A 156 10.57 2.58 8.95
C ALA A 156 9.09 2.97 8.74
N THR A 157 8.51 3.73 9.66
CA THR A 157 7.12 4.21 9.53
C THR A 157 7.00 5.29 8.46
N ALA A 158 7.96 6.21 8.39
CA ALA A 158 8.02 7.24 7.35
C ALA A 158 8.20 6.61 5.95
N ASP A 159 9.12 5.66 5.80
CA ASP A 159 9.34 4.92 4.55
C ASP A 159 8.06 4.23 4.08
N LEU A 160 7.30 3.64 5.01
CA LEU A 160 6.03 2.99 4.72
C LEU A 160 4.99 4.00 4.21
N LEU A 161 4.81 5.14 4.90
CA LEU A 161 3.89 6.19 4.47
C LEU A 161 4.29 6.79 3.13
N ASP A 162 5.58 7.03 2.90
CA ASP A 162 6.08 7.56 1.64
C ASP A 162 5.84 6.59 0.48
N ALA A 163 5.97 5.28 0.71
CA ALA A 163 5.60 4.27 -0.27
C ALA A 163 4.11 4.35 -0.64
N VAL A 164 3.22 4.53 0.35
CA VAL A 164 1.77 4.72 0.12
C VAL A 164 1.51 5.97 -0.72
N HIS A 165 2.00 7.13 -0.30
CA HIS A 165 1.79 8.39 -1.02
C HIS A 165 2.41 8.38 -2.43
N ARG A 166 3.56 7.72 -2.62
CA ARG A 166 4.15 7.56 -3.96
C ARG A 166 3.26 6.70 -4.85
N ALA A 167 2.73 5.61 -4.32
CA ALA A 167 1.86 4.74 -5.08
C ALA A 167 0.49 5.40 -5.38
N GLU A 168 -0.04 6.23 -4.47
CA GLU A 168 -1.22 7.07 -4.74
C GLU A 168 -0.96 8.10 -5.85
N ARG A 169 0.21 8.77 -5.82
CA ARG A 169 0.61 9.74 -6.84
C ARG A 169 0.77 9.10 -8.22
N LEU A 170 1.39 7.93 -8.30
CA LEU A 170 1.55 7.17 -9.55
C LEU A 170 0.22 6.82 -10.22
N ASP A 171 -0.85 6.70 -9.43
CA ASP A 171 -2.19 6.38 -9.91
C ASP A 171 -3.07 7.63 -10.13
N ALA A 172 -2.84 8.71 -9.38
CA ALA A 172 -3.56 9.99 -9.56
C ALA A 172 -3.07 10.79 -10.77
N GLU A 173 -1.83 10.57 -11.21
CA GLU A 173 -1.27 11.31 -12.34
C GLU A 173 -1.99 10.92 -13.64
N PRO A 174 -2.68 11.87 -14.33
CA PRO A 174 -3.37 11.57 -15.57
C PRO A 174 -2.40 10.95 -16.59
N SER A 175 -2.94 10.14 -17.51
CA SER A 175 -2.13 9.65 -18.63
C SER A 175 -1.49 10.85 -19.31
N PRO A 176 -0.15 10.84 -19.53
CA PRO A 176 0.54 11.99 -20.11
C PRO A 176 -0.15 12.37 -21.43
N ARG A 177 -0.21 13.66 -21.79
CA ARG A 177 -0.77 14.13 -23.08
C ARG A 177 -0.24 13.31 -24.26
N VAL A 178 0.99 12.82 -24.14
CA VAL A 178 1.65 11.89 -25.07
C VAL A 178 0.84 10.61 -25.32
N ALA A 179 0.16 10.05 -24.32
CA ALA A 179 -0.71 8.88 -24.50
C ALA A 179 -1.94 9.20 -25.36
N HIS A 180 -2.56 10.37 -25.17
CA HIS A 180 -3.65 10.82 -26.02
C HIS A 180 -3.17 11.14 -27.45
N LEU A 181 -2.00 11.76 -27.60
CA LEU A 181 -1.39 12.02 -28.90
C LEU A 181 -1.03 10.72 -29.63
N ALA A 182 -0.49 9.73 -28.91
CA ALA A 182 -0.18 8.41 -29.46
C ALA A 182 -1.45 7.69 -29.90
N ALA A 183 -2.51 7.69 -29.07
CA ALA A 183 -3.79 7.10 -29.43
C ALA A 183 -4.43 7.78 -30.66
N ALA A 184 -4.37 9.12 -30.72
CA ALA A 184 -4.88 9.88 -31.87
C ALA A 184 -4.08 9.59 -33.15
N ALA A 185 -2.75 9.51 -33.06
CA ALA A 185 -1.89 9.17 -34.19
C ALA A 185 -2.17 7.74 -34.69
N THR A 186 -2.34 6.78 -33.78
CA THR A 186 -2.69 5.40 -34.15
C THR A 186 -4.05 5.30 -34.79
N LEU A 187 -5.05 6.01 -34.27
CA LEU A 187 -6.37 6.08 -34.89
C LEU A 187 -6.28 6.67 -36.31
N ALA A 188 -5.50 7.73 -36.50
CA ALA A 188 -5.29 8.32 -37.82
C ALA A 188 -4.64 7.32 -38.80
N VAL A 189 -3.65 6.54 -38.35
CA VAL A 189 -3.01 5.49 -39.17
C VAL A 189 -4.01 4.38 -39.53
N ILE A 190 -4.79 3.90 -38.56
CA ILE A 190 -5.79 2.84 -38.79
C ILE A 190 -6.86 3.31 -39.77
N LEU A 191 -7.33 4.55 -39.66
CA LEU A 191 -8.35 5.11 -40.56
C LEU A 191 -7.84 5.36 -41.98
N THR A 192 -6.55 5.71 -42.13
CA THR A 192 -5.93 6.01 -43.44
C THR A 192 -5.33 4.78 -44.14
N ALA A 193 -5.00 3.74 -43.39
CA ALA A 193 -4.38 2.52 -43.90
C ALA A 193 -5.15 1.82 -45.04
N PRO A 194 -6.49 1.65 -44.98
CA PRO A 194 -7.26 1.04 -46.07
C PRO A 194 -7.12 1.80 -47.40
N PHE A 195 -7.07 3.13 -47.34
CA PHE A 195 -6.92 3.96 -48.53
C PHE A 195 -5.54 3.79 -49.15
N ALA A 196 -4.48 3.78 -48.33
CA ALA A 196 -3.11 3.57 -48.79
C ALA A 196 -2.89 2.16 -49.37
N LEU A 197 -3.51 1.14 -48.76
CA LEU A 197 -3.36 -0.27 -49.13
C LEU A 197 -4.28 -0.70 -50.29
N SER A 198 -5.30 0.09 -50.63
CA SER A 198 -6.25 -0.21 -51.72
C SER A 198 -5.56 -0.37 -53.08
N ARG A 199 -4.51 0.42 -53.34
CA ARG A 199 -3.77 0.40 -54.61
C ARG A 199 -2.92 -0.86 -54.80
N SER A 200 -2.44 -1.45 -53.71
CA SER A 200 -1.53 -2.60 -53.75
C SER A 200 -2.26 -3.94 -53.60
N PHE A 201 -3.35 -3.97 -52.83
CA PHE A 201 -4.04 -5.22 -52.45
C PHE A 201 -5.48 -5.34 -53.00
N GLY A 202 -6.04 -4.28 -53.59
CA GLY A 202 -7.37 -4.31 -54.22
C GLY A 202 -8.47 -4.82 -53.29
N TRP A 203 -9.10 -5.94 -53.62
CA TRP A 203 -10.16 -6.55 -52.82
C TRP A 203 -9.65 -7.21 -51.52
N ALA A 204 -8.35 -7.54 -51.45
CA ALA A 204 -7.74 -8.17 -50.28
C ALA A 204 -7.30 -7.15 -49.21
N THR A 205 -7.37 -5.84 -49.50
CA THR A 205 -7.03 -4.72 -48.59
C THR A 205 -7.57 -4.78 -47.15
N PRO A 206 -8.79 -5.26 -46.84
CA PRO A 206 -9.25 -5.35 -45.45
C PRO A 206 -8.35 -6.25 -44.58
N LEU A 207 -7.72 -7.27 -45.15
CA LEU A 207 -6.92 -8.24 -44.41
C LEU A 207 -5.59 -7.67 -43.87
N PRO A 208 -4.72 -7.03 -44.69
CA PRO A 208 -3.52 -6.36 -44.17
C PRO A 208 -3.85 -5.11 -43.33
N ALA A 209 -4.95 -4.41 -43.61
CA ALA A 209 -5.36 -3.26 -42.80
C ALA A 209 -5.80 -3.70 -41.38
N ALA A 210 -6.58 -4.78 -41.27
CA ALA A 210 -6.97 -5.36 -39.98
C ALA A 210 -5.75 -5.89 -39.21
N LEU A 211 -4.79 -6.53 -39.89
CA LEU A 211 -3.55 -7.02 -39.28
C LEU A 211 -2.71 -5.85 -38.73
N LEU A 212 -2.55 -4.77 -39.51
CA LEU A 212 -1.84 -3.57 -39.06
C LEU A 212 -2.52 -2.93 -37.83
N ALA A 213 -3.86 -2.83 -37.86
CA ALA A 213 -4.62 -2.32 -36.73
C ALA A 213 -4.44 -3.19 -35.48
N ALA A 214 -4.51 -4.52 -35.61
CA ALA A 214 -4.31 -5.44 -34.50
C ALA A 214 -2.91 -5.30 -33.88
N VAL A 215 -1.86 -5.21 -34.70
CA VAL A 215 -0.47 -5.02 -34.24
C VAL A 215 -0.32 -3.68 -33.51
N LEU A 216 -0.84 -2.59 -34.07
CA LEU A 216 -0.75 -1.27 -33.46
C LEU A 216 -1.55 -1.17 -32.14
N CYS A 217 -2.77 -1.72 -32.10
CA CYS A 217 -3.57 -1.78 -30.87
C CYS A 217 -2.87 -2.63 -29.79
N ALA A 218 -2.28 -3.76 -30.17
CA ALA A 218 -1.53 -4.61 -29.24
C ALA A 218 -0.28 -3.90 -28.66
N LEU A 219 0.45 -3.14 -29.48
CA LEU A 219 1.62 -2.38 -29.04
C LEU A 219 1.28 -1.25 -28.06
N LEU A 220 0.09 -0.66 -28.18
CA LEU A 220 -0.38 0.42 -27.30
C LEU A 220 -1.13 -0.07 -26.06
N GLY A 221 -1.46 -1.37 -26.00
CA GLY A 221 -2.22 -1.94 -24.90
C GLY A 221 -3.65 -1.42 -24.81
N VAL A 222 -4.21 -0.91 -25.92
CA VAL A 222 -5.62 -0.59 -26.04
C VAL A 222 -6.34 -1.91 -26.35
N PRO A 223 -7.32 -2.35 -25.54
CA PRO A 223 -8.09 -3.54 -25.89
C PRO A 223 -8.75 -3.32 -27.25
N ALA A 224 -8.57 -4.29 -28.15
CA ALA A 224 -9.20 -4.31 -29.47
C ALA A 224 -10.73 -4.38 -29.38
#